data_AF-A0A847LEJ3-F1
#
_entry.id   AF-A0A847LEJ3-F1
#
_cell.length_a   1.000
_cell.length_b   1.000
_cell.length_c   1.000
_cell.angle_alpha   90.00
_cell.angle_beta   90.00
_cell.angle_gamma   90.00
#
_symmetry.space_group_name_H-M   'P 1'
#
loop_
_entity.id
_entity.type
_entity.pdbx_description
1 polymer ?
#
loop_
_entity_poly.entity_id
_entity_poly.type
_entity_poly.pdbx_seq_one_letter_code
_entity_poly.pdbx_strand_id
1 'polypeptide(L)'
;MTEVMIAVGLGALLLAFAFGIWRWLSHNSRETMVRDAGGLQMQLLHEALRTDSVAATGWDCPDGGRLEILGTVDAAGRPVARVVYTFDADRRAVTRDDGASTRTIGFAEATRDLRPFTFTLSFLDETRRRSLPPGQATVLRVEVRLGGELGKPQAFSCEVMRASRFSADVKPDDLTWQEP
;
A
#
# COMPACT_ATOMS: atom_id res chain seq x y z
N MET A 1 -22.93 9.53 55.25
CA MET A 1 -23.09 9.99 53.84
C MET A 1 -21.75 10.15 53.12
N THR A 2 -20.69 10.60 53.79
CA THR A 2 -19.35 10.82 53.21
C THR A 2 -18.67 9.55 52.66
N GLU A 3 -18.75 8.41 53.34
CA GLU A 3 -18.13 7.16 52.87
C GLU A 3 -18.75 6.61 51.58
N VAL A 4 -20.09 6.71 51.44
CA VAL A 4 -20.80 6.29 50.22
C VAL A 4 -20.44 7.18 49.04
N MET A 5 -20.29 8.50 49.25
CA MET A 5 -19.82 9.42 48.20
C MET A 5 -18.38 9.15 47.76
N ILE A 6 -17.49 8.82 48.70
CA ILE A 6 -16.10 8.46 48.39
C ILE A 6 -16.04 7.16 47.59
N ALA A 7 -16.81 6.15 47.98
CA ALA A 7 -16.90 4.87 47.26
C ALA A 7 -17.44 5.03 45.83
N VAL A 8 -18.47 5.85 45.63
CA VAL A 8 -19.01 6.16 44.29
C VAL A 8 -18.01 6.96 43.45
N GLY A 9 -17.33 7.94 44.04
CA GLY A 9 -16.29 8.71 43.36
C GLY A 9 -15.10 7.86 42.90
N LEU A 10 -14.62 6.95 43.76
CA LEU A 10 -13.58 5.98 43.43
C LEU A 10 -14.04 4.99 42.35
N GLY A 11 -15.27 4.50 42.43
CA GLY A 11 -15.84 3.60 41.42
C GLY A 11 -15.92 4.25 40.04
N ALA A 12 -16.36 5.51 39.96
CA ALA A 12 -16.42 6.27 38.71
C ALA A 12 -15.01 6.53 38.13
N LEU A 13 -14.03 6.82 38.98
CA LEU A 13 -12.64 7.06 38.55
C LEU A 13 -12.00 5.78 37.99
N LEU A 14 -12.22 4.64 38.64
CA LEU A 14 -11.73 3.33 38.17
C LEU A 14 -12.37 2.92 36.83
N LEU A 15 -13.67 3.17 36.66
CA LEU A 15 -14.37 2.94 35.40
C LEU A 15 -13.84 3.83 34.26
N ALA A 16 -13.62 5.12 34.53
CA ALA A 16 -13.04 6.03 33.56
C ALA A 16 -11.61 5.60 33.15
N PHE A 17 -10.81 5.15 34.12
CA PHE A 17 -9.46 4.66 33.86
C PHE A 17 -9.46 3.36 33.04
N ALA A 18 -10.33 2.40 33.40
CA ALA A 18 -10.51 1.16 32.65
C ALA A 18 -10.99 1.42 31.20
N PHE A 19 -11.92 2.36 31.02
CA PHE A 19 -12.37 2.77 29.69
C PHE A 19 -11.26 3.45 28.88
N GLY A 20 -10.44 4.28 29.52
CA GLY A 20 -9.26 4.90 28.90
C GLY A 20 -8.24 3.87 28.42
N ILE A 21 -7.91 2.89 29.28
CA ILE A 21 -6.99 1.78 28.94
C ILE A 21 -7.57 0.94 27.80
N TRP A 22 -8.85 0.57 27.87
CA TRP A 22 -9.48 -0.23 26.82
C TRP A 22 -9.48 0.51 25.48
N ARG A 23 -9.86 1.79 25.47
CA ARG A 23 -9.81 2.61 24.26
C ARG A 23 -8.40 2.67 23.68
N TRP A 24 -7.38 2.89 24.51
CA TRP A 24 -5.98 2.93 24.09
C TRP A 24 -5.51 1.59 23.51
N LEU A 25 -5.78 0.46 24.19
CA LEU A 25 -5.44 -0.88 23.70
C LEU A 25 -6.14 -1.21 22.38
N SER A 26 -7.42 -0.87 22.26
CA SER A 26 -8.19 -1.10 21.04
C SER A 26 -7.69 -0.28 19.85
N HIS A 27 -7.20 0.93 20.10
CA HIS A 27 -6.64 1.80 19.07
C HIS A 27 -5.33 1.24 18.55
N ASN A 28 -4.37 0.94 19.44
CA ASN A 28 -3.08 0.37 19.06
C ASN A 28 -3.25 -0.96 18.32
N SER A 29 -4.14 -1.84 18.78
CA SER A 29 -4.41 -3.11 18.11
C SER A 29 -4.95 -2.93 16.69
N ARG A 30 -5.78 -1.90 16.44
CA ARG A 30 -6.29 -1.60 15.09
C ARG A 30 -5.19 -1.05 14.20
N GLU A 31 -4.34 -0.17 14.71
CA GLU A 31 -3.21 0.37 13.94
C GLU A 31 -2.23 -0.73 13.53
N THR A 32 -1.91 -1.67 14.41
CA THR A 32 -1.05 -2.82 14.08
C THR A 32 -1.70 -3.71 13.02
N MET A 33 -2.98 -4.04 13.16
CA MET A 33 -3.70 -4.85 12.16
C MET A 33 -3.74 -4.18 10.77
N VAL A 34 -3.99 -2.86 10.73
CA VAL A 34 -3.98 -2.08 9.48
C VAL A 34 -2.59 -2.10 8.86
N ARG A 35 -1.55 -1.90 9.67
CA ARG A 35 -0.15 -1.92 9.23
C ARG A 35 0.22 -3.27 8.60
N ASP A 36 -0.08 -4.36 9.29
CA ASP A 36 0.30 -5.70 8.85
C ASP A 36 -0.47 -6.10 7.59
N ALA A 37 -1.78 -5.87 7.57
CA ALA A 37 -2.60 -6.23 6.42
C ALA A 37 -2.34 -5.32 5.21
N GLY A 38 -2.18 -4.00 5.42
CA GLY A 38 -1.80 -3.05 4.37
C GLY A 38 -0.41 -3.36 3.79
N GLY A 39 0.55 -3.69 4.66
CA GLY A 39 1.89 -4.12 4.27
C GLY A 39 1.88 -5.40 3.44
N LEU A 40 1.09 -6.41 3.84
CA LEU A 40 0.95 -7.66 3.09
C LEU A 40 0.37 -7.42 1.67
N GLN A 41 -0.68 -6.62 1.56
CA GLN A 41 -1.27 -6.29 0.24
C GLN A 41 -0.28 -5.50 -0.63
N MET A 42 0.51 -4.61 -0.01
CA MET A 42 1.56 -3.89 -0.72
C MET A 42 2.68 -4.82 -1.21
N GLN A 43 3.05 -5.82 -0.42
CA GLN A 43 4.02 -6.83 -0.80
C GLN A 43 3.53 -7.68 -1.98
N LEU A 44 2.24 -8.07 -1.97
CA LEU A 44 1.64 -8.79 -3.10
C LEU A 44 1.63 -7.95 -4.38
N LEU A 45 1.32 -6.67 -4.27
CA LEU A 45 1.36 -5.73 -5.39
C LEU A 45 2.79 -5.56 -5.92
N HIS A 46 3.74 -5.37 -5.00
CA HIS A 46 5.16 -5.25 -5.35
C HIS A 46 5.65 -6.48 -6.12
N GLU A 47 5.35 -7.68 -5.66
CA GLU A 47 5.80 -8.91 -6.31
C GLU A 47 5.20 -9.09 -7.72
N ALA A 48 3.92 -8.75 -7.89
CA ALA A 48 3.27 -8.77 -9.20
C ALA A 48 3.93 -7.76 -10.16
N LEU A 49 4.08 -6.51 -9.72
CA LEU A 49 4.71 -5.45 -10.52
C LEU A 49 6.17 -5.78 -10.86
N ARG A 50 6.91 -6.38 -9.91
CA ARG A 50 8.30 -6.80 -10.08
C ARG A 50 8.42 -7.85 -11.17
N THR A 51 7.57 -8.87 -11.10
CA THR A 51 7.53 -9.96 -12.09
C THR A 51 7.27 -9.42 -13.49
N ASP A 52 6.28 -8.54 -13.64
CA ASP A 52 5.94 -7.99 -14.95
C ASP A 52 6.97 -6.96 -15.45
N SER A 53 7.64 -6.24 -14.55
CA SER A 53 8.62 -5.20 -14.91
C SER A 53 10.00 -5.74 -15.27
N VAL A 54 10.33 -6.96 -14.84
CA VAL A 54 11.68 -7.55 -15.03
C VAL A 54 12.07 -7.66 -16.50
N ALA A 55 11.10 -7.97 -17.37
CA ALA A 55 11.27 -8.14 -18.80
C ALA A 55 10.65 -6.99 -19.61
N ALA A 56 10.01 -6.03 -18.93
CA ALA A 56 9.27 -4.97 -19.60
C ALA A 56 10.17 -4.10 -20.48
N THR A 57 9.72 -3.89 -21.70
CA THR A 57 10.32 -2.98 -22.67
C THR A 57 9.94 -1.52 -22.43
N GLY A 58 8.81 -1.28 -21.75
CA GLY A 58 8.29 0.06 -21.52
C GLY A 58 7.14 0.10 -20.53
N TRP A 59 6.84 1.32 -20.08
CA TRP A 59 5.64 1.63 -19.31
C TRP A 59 4.86 2.74 -19.99
N ASP A 60 3.55 2.69 -19.86
CA ASP A 60 2.63 3.77 -20.22
C ASP A 60 1.64 4.02 -19.08
N CYS A 61 1.11 5.24 -18.99
CA CYS A 61 0.17 5.64 -17.94
C CYS A 61 -0.81 6.69 -18.48
N PRO A 62 -1.84 6.27 -19.23
CA PRO A 62 -2.67 7.20 -20.00
C PRO A 62 -3.53 8.13 -19.15
N ASP A 63 -3.95 7.72 -17.94
CA ASP A 63 -4.92 8.44 -17.12
C ASP A 63 -4.56 8.51 -15.62
N GLY A 64 -3.33 8.16 -15.24
CA GLY A 64 -2.84 8.20 -13.86
C GLY A 64 -3.41 7.11 -12.93
N GLY A 65 -4.58 6.56 -13.24
CA GLY A 65 -5.20 5.41 -12.56
C GLY A 65 -4.93 4.08 -13.26
N ARG A 66 -4.35 4.10 -14.46
CA ARG A 66 -4.03 2.91 -15.25
C ARG A 66 -2.55 2.91 -15.64
N LEU A 67 -1.86 1.82 -15.31
CA LEU A 67 -0.49 1.55 -15.74
C LEU A 67 -0.53 0.43 -16.79
N GLU A 68 0.15 0.63 -17.91
CA GLU A 68 0.40 -0.42 -18.90
C GLU A 68 1.88 -0.79 -18.87
N ILE A 69 2.17 -2.08 -18.69
CA ILE A 69 3.51 -2.65 -18.78
C ILE A 69 3.61 -3.35 -20.13
N LEU A 70 4.55 -2.91 -20.97
CA LEU A 70 4.67 -3.31 -22.36
C LEU A 70 5.80 -4.32 -22.58
N GLY A 71 5.55 -5.34 -23.39
CA GLY A 71 6.53 -6.32 -23.82
C GLY A 71 7.17 -7.03 -22.64
N THR A 72 6.42 -7.87 -21.95
CA THR A 72 6.88 -8.68 -20.81
C THR A 72 6.74 -10.18 -21.10
N VAL A 73 6.93 -11.02 -20.09
CA VAL A 73 6.74 -12.47 -20.15
C VAL A 73 5.85 -12.95 -19.01
N ASP A 74 5.02 -13.96 -19.26
CA ASP A 74 4.24 -14.60 -18.21
C ASP A 74 5.10 -15.56 -17.35
N ALA A 75 4.49 -16.12 -16.30
CA ALA A 75 5.16 -17.08 -15.41
C ALA A 75 5.63 -18.37 -16.12
N ALA A 76 5.09 -18.69 -17.31
CA ALA A 76 5.51 -19.81 -18.13
C ALA A 76 6.59 -19.41 -19.17
N GLY A 77 7.05 -18.16 -19.16
CA GLY A 77 8.05 -17.61 -20.09
C GLY A 77 7.50 -17.24 -21.46
N ARG A 78 6.17 -17.20 -21.65
CA ARG A 78 5.55 -16.81 -22.92
C ARG A 78 5.50 -15.29 -23.03
N PRO A 79 5.73 -14.72 -24.22
CA PRO A 79 5.68 -13.28 -24.41
C PRO A 79 4.26 -12.75 -24.20
N VAL A 80 4.16 -11.68 -23.41
CA VAL A 80 2.93 -10.93 -23.17
C VAL A 80 3.14 -9.52 -23.70
N ALA A 81 2.38 -9.14 -24.72
CA ALA A 81 2.53 -7.84 -25.36
C ALA A 81 2.24 -6.69 -24.39
N ARG A 82 1.27 -6.88 -23.48
CA ARG A 82 0.84 -5.87 -22.53
C ARG A 82 0.19 -6.48 -21.30
N VAL A 83 0.55 -5.97 -20.12
CA VAL A 83 -0.17 -6.18 -18.86
C VAL A 83 -0.72 -4.83 -18.40
N VAL A 84 -1.99 -4.81 -17.99
CA VAL A 84 -2.69 -3.61 -17.52
C VAL A 84 -2.92 -3.71 -16.02
N TYR A 85 -2.57 -2.66 -15.30
CA TYR A 85 -2.91 -2.46 -13.90
C TYR A 85 -3.88 -1.30 -13.79
N THR A 86 -5.02 -1.52 -13.12
CA THR A 86 -6.02 -0.50 -12.82
C THR A 86 -6.06 -0.27 -11.31
N PHE A 87 -5.74 0.96 -10.91
CA PHE A 87 -5.71 1.44 -9.54
C PHE A 87 -7.02 2.16 -9.23
N ASP A 88 -7.88 1.52 -8.45
CA ASP A 88 -9.19 2.04 -8.07
C ASP A 88 -9.19 2.42 -6.59
N ALA A 89 -9.05 3.71 -6.31
CA ALA A 89 -9.02 4.25 -4.96
C ALA A 89 -10.36 4.11 -4.22
N ASP A 90 -11.49 4.16 -4.96
CA ASP A 90 -12.83 4.05 -4.40
C ASP A 90 -13.13 2.62 -3.95
N ARG A 91 -12.72 1.64 -4.76
CA ARG A 91 -12.76 0.21 -4.42
C ARG A 91 -11.59 -0.24 -3.55
N ARG A 92 -10.60 0.65 -3.33
CA ARG A 92 -9.35 0.37 -2.61
C ARG A 92 -8.68 -0.89 -3.13
N ALA A 93 -8.55 -1.00 -4.44
CA ALA A 93 -8.09 -2.22 -5.08
C ALA A 93 -7.22 -1.93 -6.30
N VAL A 94 -6.32 -2.85 -6.60
CA VAL A 94 -5.54 -2.87 -7.84
C VAL A 94 -5.91 -4.13 -8.62
N THR A 95 -6.31 -3.96 -9.87
CA THR A 95 -6.62 -5.09 -10.77
C THR A 95 -5.53 -5.22 -11.81
N ARG A 96 -4.89 -6.38 -11.88
CA ARG A 96 -3.93 -6.78 -12.91
C ARG A 96 -4.65 -7.63 -13.95
N ASP A 97 -4.44 -7.33 -15.22
CA ASP A 97 -4.94 -8.08 -16.36
C ASP A 97 -3.83 -8.24 -17.42
N ASP A 98 -3.46 -9.48 -17.72
CA ASP A 98 -2.47 -9.81 -18.77
C ASP A 98 -3.11 -10.32 -20.07
N GLY A 99 -4.44 -10.19 -20.20
CA GLY A 99 -5.23 -10.66 -21.32
C GLY A 99 -5.57 -12.15 -21.27
N ALA A 100 -4.90 -12.94 -20.43
CA ALA A 100 -5.22 -14.34 -20.19
C ALA A 100 -5.87 -14.57 -18.83
N SER A 101 -5.50 -13.76 -17.84
CA SER A 101 -5.94 -13.85 -16.46
C SER A 101 -6.11 -12.48 -15.83
N THR A 102 -7.09 -12.38 -14.93
CA THR A 102 -7.34 -11.19 -14.14
C THR A 102 -7.15 -11.51 -12.67
N ARG A 103 -6.40 -10.67 -11.95
CA ARG A 103 -6.18 -10.79 -10.50
C ARG A 103 -6.40 -9.45 -9.82
N THR A 104 -7.13 -9.46 -8.71
CA THR A 104 -7.37 -8.26 -7.90
C THR A 104 -6.66 -8.36 -6.56
N ILE A 105 -6.01 -7.27 -6.16
CA ILE A 105 -5.35 -7.08 -4.88
C ILE A 105 -6.14 -6.02 -4.12
N GLY A 106 -6.76 -6.41 -3.00
CA GLY A 106 -7.69 -5.58 -2.26
C GLY A 106 -7.10 -5.05 -0.96
N PHE A 107 -7.21 -3.73 -0.76
CA PHE A 107 -6.83 -3.04 0.48
C PHE A 107 -8.05 -2.76 1.39
N ALA A 108 -9.26 -3.12 0.95
CA ALA A 108 -10.51 -2.72 1.59
C ALA A 108 -10.73 -3.30 2.98
N GLU A 109 -10.37 -4.56 3.24
CA GLU A 109 -10.58 -5.18 4.56
C GLU A 109 -9.73 -4.52 5.64
N ALA A 110 -8.49 -4.14 5.30
CA ALA A 110 -7.55 -3.52 6.23
C ALA A 110 -7.75 -2.01 6.42
N THR A 111 -8.31 -1.31 5.43
CA THR A 111 -8.27 0.16 5.38
C THR A 111 -9.64 0.83 5.32
N ARG A 112 -10.76 0.08 5.38
CA ARG A 112 -12.13 0.55 5.10
C ARG A 112 -12.47 1.93 5.66
N ASP A 113 -12.13 2.16 6.93
CA ASP A 113 -12.50 3.36 7.69
C ASP A 113 -11.44 4.47 7.62
N LEU A 114 -10.28 4.18 7.02
CA LEU A 114 -9.17 5.12 6.86
C LEU A 114 -9.34 5.90 5.55
N ARG A 115 -9.85 7.12 5.65
CA ARG A 115 -10.04 8.04 4.52
C ARG A 115 -9.25 9.34 4.75
N PRO A 116 -8.68 9.94 3.70
CA PRO A 116 -8.71 9.50 2.29
C PRO A 116 -7.87 8.25 2.01
N PHE A 117 -8.16 7.55 0.92
CA PHE A 117 -7.35 6.45 0.39
C PHE A 117 -6.97 6.81 -1.04
N THR A 118 -5.68 6.85 -1.36
CA THR A 118 -5.22 7.24 -2.70
C THR A 118 -4.05 6.40 -3.15
N PHE A 119 -4.01 6.07 -4.44
CA PHE A 119 -2.83 5.55 -5.12
C PHE A 119 -2.09 6.68 -5.83
N THR A 120 -0.77 6.68 -5.72
CA THR A 120 0.11 7.59 -6.46
C THR A 120 1.15 6.79 -7.20
N LEU A 121 1.24 6.99 -8.51
CA LEU A 121 2.26 6.38 -9.35
C LEU A 121 3.31 7.45 -9.68
N SER A 122 4.57 7.15 -9.38
CA SER A 122 5.70 8.02 -9.69
C SER A 122 6.69 7.29 -10.58
N PHE A 123 7.00 7.90 -11.71
CA PHE A 123 7.94 7.38 -12.70
C PHE A 123 9.25 8.15 -12.55
N LEU A 124 10.33 7.44 -12.22
CA LEU A 124 11.60 8.00 -11.81
C LEU A 124 12.77 7.48 -12.65
N ASP A 125 13.85 8.23 -12.64
CA ASP A 125 15.15 7.80 -13.14
C ASP A 125 15.81 6.76 -12.22
N GLU A 126 16.91 6.15 -12.66
CA GLU A 126 17.67 5.16 -11.87
C GLU A 126 18.18 5.71 -10.53
N THR A 127 18.45 7.03 -10.47
CA THR A 127 18.92 7.68 -9.25
C THR A 127 17.81 7.98 -8.25
N ARG A 128 16.52 7.78 -8.64
CA ARG A 128 15.31 8.10 -7.85
C ARG A 128 15.17 9.57 -7.49
N ARG A 129 15.90 10.45 -8.17
CA ARG A 129 15.92 11.90 -7.86
C ARG A 129 15.08 12.71 -8.83
N ARG A 130 14.80 12.18 -10.01
CA ARG A 130 14.12 12.91 -11.07
C ARG A 130 12.88 12.15 -11.54
N SER A 131 11.76 12.84 -11.58
CA SER A 131 10.56 12.32 -12.25
C SER A 131 10.71 12.41 -13.77
N LEU A 132 10.36 11.34 -14.45
CA LEU A 132 10.42 11.18 -15.89
C LEU A 132 9.06 10.72 -16.43
N PRO A 133 8.75 10.95 -17.73
CA PRO A 133 7.59 10.32 -18.37
C PRO A 133 7.67 8.79 -18.29
N PRO A 134 6.52 8.07 -18.25
CA PRO A 134 6.49 6.61 -18.09
C PRO A 134 7.40 5.83 -19.03
N GLY A 135 7.42 6.19 -20.33
CA GLY A 135 8.25 5.51 -21.32
C GLY A 135 9.77 5.66 -21.09
N GLN A 136 10.20 6.74 -20.44
CA GLN A 136 11.62 7.05 -20.20
C GLN A 136 12.08 6.64 -18.79
N ALA A 137 11.16 6.35 -17.88
CA ALA A 137 11.49 5.97 -16.52
C ALA A 137 12.08 4.55 -16.44
N THR A 138 12.99 4.37 -15.48
CA THR A 138 13.58 3.07 -15.16
C THR A 138 13.04 2.52 -13.84
N VAL A 139 12.53 3.41 -12.97
CA VAL A 139 11.96 3.05 -11.67
C VAL A 139 10.49 3.49 -11.62
N LEU A 140 9.61 2.59 -11.22
CA LEU A 140 8.21 2.88 -10.91
C LEU A 140 8.06 2.77 -9.41
N ARG A 141 7.63 3.85 -8.77
CA ARG A 141 7.21 3.86 -7.37
C ARG A 141 5.69 3.91 -7.32
N VAL A 142 5.10 3.01 -6.55
CA VAL A 142 3.68 3.04 -6.20
C VAL A 142 3.56 3.38 -4.73
N GLU A 143 2.75 4.38 -4.40
CA GLU A 143 2.47 4.80 -3.03
C GLU A 143 0.97 4.69 -2.75
N VAL A 144 0.62 4.09 -1.61
CA VAL A 144 -0.74 4.05 -1.06
C VAL A 144 -0.77 4.97 0.14
N ARG A 145 -1.59 6.02 0.09
CA ARG A 145 -1.77 6.93 1.23
C ARG A 145 -3.12 6.72 1.87
N LEU A 146 -3.12 6.67 3.20
CA LEU A 146 -4.28 6.54 4.07
C LEU A 146 -4.39 7.77 4.97
N GLY A 147 -5.59 8.32 5.11
CA GLY A 147 -5.87 9.33 6.14
C GLY A 147 -5.98 8.68 7.52
N GLY A 148 -5.21 9.21 8.48
CA GLY A 148 -5.28 8.79 9.88
C GLY A 148 -6.32 9.59 10.67
N GLU A 149 -6.95 8.96 11.67
CA GLU A 149 -7.93 9.59 12.58
C GLU A 149 -7.34 10.74 13.43
N LEU A 150 -6.01 10.85 13.50
CA LEU A 150 -5.28 11.85 14.31
C LEU A 150 -4.40 12.80 13.46
N GLY A 151 -4.67 12.91 12.16
CA GLY A 151 -4.03 13.91 11.28
C GLY A 151 -2.64 13.55 10.76
N LYS A 152 -2.09 12.37 11.07
CA LYS A 152 -0.87 11.85 10.43
C LYS A 152 -1.25 10.89 9.29
N PRO A 153 -0.93 11.21 8.02
CA PRO A 153 -1.18 10.31 6.91
C PRO A 153 -0.23 9.11 7.01
N GLN A 154 -0.76 7.90 6.86
CA GLN A 154 0.04 6.68 6.72
C GLN A 154 0.30 6.43 5.24
N ALA A 155 1.53 6.06 4.88
CA ALA A 155 1.90 5.77 3.51
C ALA A 155 2.62 4.42 3.43
N PHE A 156 2.21 3.59 2.46
CA PHE A 156 2.95 2.41 2.05
C PHE A 156 3.54 2.69 0.67
N SER A 157 4.80 2.33 0.44
CA SER A 157 5.43 2.50 -0.86
C SER A 157 6.19 1.25 -1.28
N CYS A 158 6.22 0.99 -2.58
CA CYS A 158 7.07 -0.03 -3.18
C CYS A 158 7.65 0.51 -4.48
N GLU A 159 8.83 0.04 -4.84
CA GLU A 159 9.52 0.44 -6.06
C GLU A 159 9.88 -0.78 -6.88
N VAL A 160 9.70 -0.71 -8.19
CA VAL A 160 10.13 -1.73 -9.14
C VAL A 160 10.99 -1.12 -10.23
N MET A 161 11.99 -1.87 -10.66
CA MET A 161 12.87 -1.47 -11.76
C MET A 161 12.52 -2.20 -13.05
N ARG A 162 12.48 -1.46 -14.16
CA ARG A 162 12.35 -2.02 -15.50
C ARG A 162 13.65 -2.69 -15.94
N ALA A 163 13.54 -3.84 -16.61
CA ALA A 163 14.66 -4.52 -17.27
C ALA A 163 15.84 -4.88 -16.35
N SER A 164 15.64 -4.93 -15.03
CA SER A 164 16.65 -5.33 -14.06
C SER A 164 16.38 -6.75 -13.58
N ARG A 165 17.32 -7.67 -13.86
CA ARG A 165 17.35 -9.00 -13.18
C ARG A 165 17.56 -8.86 -11.66
N PHE A 166 17.95 -7.66 -11.22
CA PHE A 166 18.17 -7.26 -9.82
C PHE A 166 17.17 -6.15 -9.45
N SER A 167 15.87 -6.39 -9.59
CA SER A 167 14.93 -5.64 -8.75
C SER A 167 15.16 -6.19 -7.35
N ALA A 168 15.89 -5.45 -6.51
CA ALA A 168 16.34 -5.90 -5.20
C ALA A 168 15.20 -6.62 -4.47
N ASP A 169 15.50 -7.81 -3.91
CA ASP A 169 14.63 -8.47 -2.94
C ASP A 169 14.26 -7.41 -1.90
N VAL A 170 13.03 -6.87 -1.97
CA VAL A 170 12.51 -6.06 -0.88
C VAL A 170 12.27 -7.05 0.24
N LYS A 171 13.25 -7.13 1.14
CA LYS A 171 13.05 -7.82 2.41
C LYS A 171 11.82 -7.18 3.07
N PRO A 172 11.02 -7.91 3.85
CA PRO A 172 9.93 -7.32 4.62
C PRO A 172 10.36 -6.08 5.43
N ASP A 173 11.64 -6.01 5.80
CA ASP A 173 12.29 -4.89 6.50
C ASP A 173 12.65 -3.68 5.62
N ASP A 174 12.71 -3.84 4.28
CA ASP A 174 12.96 -2.77 3.30
C ASP A 174 11.67 -2.04 2.86
N LEU A 175 10.51 -2.53 3.31
CA LEU A 175 9.31 -1.71 3.37
C LEU A 175 9.56 -0.62 4.41
N THR A 176 10.07 0.51 3.96
CA THR A 176 10.32 1.66 4.83
C THR A 176 8.98 2.17 5.38
N TRP A 177 8.65 1.69 6.58
CA TRP A 177 7.71 2.36 7.44
C TRP A 177 8.36 3.68 7.84
N GLN A 178 7.93 4.79 7.24
CA GLN A 178 8.34 6.10 7.72
C GLN A 178 7.55 6.37 9.00
N GLU A 179 8.14 6.02 10.15
CA GLU A 179 7.79 6.64 11.43
C GLU A 179 8.05 8.15 11.31
N PRO A 180 7.20 9.00 11.91
CA PRO A 180 7.49 10.42 12.00
C PRO A 180 8.79 10.70 12.76
#